data_AF-A0A2V0Q653-F1
#
_entry.id   AF-A0A2V0Q653-F1
#
_cell.length_a   1.000
_cell.length_b   1.000
_cell.length_c   1.000
_cell.angle_alpha   90.00
_cell.angle_beta   90.00
_cell.angle_gamma   90.00
#
_symmetry.space_group_name_H-M   'P 1'
#
loop_
_entity.id
_entity.type
_entity.pdbx_description
1 polymer ?
#
loop_
_entity_poly.entity_id
_entity_poly.type
_entity_poly.pdbx_seq_one_letter_code
_entity_poly.pdbx_strand_id
1 'polypeptide(L)'
;MTAIEQPCGIDWLEHVRQTDAQNLPTRHQIALDQGHSERFQQLLLAQCLNDSAQRVELIKAAFEHLRWLTVWQSIQISSYQQHALAEAIFHDAFNGFGLLIECGEHTRFLEELQALEQQPWLTELERREYLQCRCMVLLIASKNLTSDLFEQISAMFGWSMGHNVHPGPEDLWQALRDRWEEVEYDEYLRRILDSAPQTAEAKAAHLLFKPPRLAARLRMARKYDESVWNACEHICEQLTVRYPDILQRYPDADLNAWKLMRMQSDFRPMIWVYIGAFLLELLAPQLPPAGTEYDVGTRVMMVFLSPFWTMVGFFIFICIWRPLMVLAEPADAWLSTKLLPRALSWPGTQVLILRHGIPFLFLGLFYALSGPRTLLVYLLLAVLWVVLSPYRYLHQTAPARQKIRQFYLRHTVLVVFTTVSIIMGTILFASQLSS
;
A
#
# COMPACT_ATOMS: atom_id res chain seq x y z
N MET A 1 -89.96 26.51 -14.92
CA MET A 1 -89.07 25.58 -14.18
C MET A 1 -88.87 24.35 -15.06
N THR A 2 -87.95 24.46 -16.01
CA THR A 2 -87.44 23.32 -16.77
C THR A 2 -86.18 22.87 -16.03
N ALA A 3 -86.26 21.69 -15.41
CA ALA A 3 -85.11 21.04 -14.82
C ALA A 3 -84.12 20.75 -15.96
N ILE A 4 -82.99 21.45 -15.94
CA ILE A 4 -81.84 21.14 -16.78
C ILE A 4 -81.23 19.90 -16.14
N GLU A 5 -81.49 18.74 -16.74
CA GLU A 5 -80.77 17.50 -16.46
C GLU A 5 -79.26 17.78 -16.64
N GLN A 6 -78.50 17.66 -15.55
CA GLN A 6 -77.05 17.53 -15.63
C GLN A 6 -76.77 16.22 -16.37
N PRO A 7 -75.98 16.21 -17.47
CA PRO A 7 -75.61 14.96 -18.08
C PRO A 7 -74.79 14.16 -17.06
N CYS A 8 -75.08 12.86 -16.99
CA CYS A 8 -74.37 11.86 -16.21
C CYS A 8 -72.87 11.86 -16.58
N GLY A 9 -72.12 12.79 -16.00
CA GLY A 9 -70.71 13.01 -16.29
C GLY A 9 -69.86 12.04 -15.47
N ILE A 10 -68.89 11.39 -16.14
CA ILE A 10 -67.89 10.58 -15.47
C ILE A 10 -67.23 11.42 -14.37
N ASP A 11 -67.17 10.90 -13.15
CA ASP A 11 -66.34 11.49 -12.10
C ASP A 11 -64.87 11.24 -12.45
N TRP A 12 -64.26 12.23 -13.10
CA TRP A 12 -62.87 12.19 -13.54
C TRP A 12 -61.88 12.02 -12.39
N LEU A 13 -62.25 12.41 -11.16
CA LEU A 13 -61.37 12.26 -10.00
C LEU A 13 -61.29 10.80 -9.58
N GLU A 14 -62.42 10.11 -9.52
CA GLU A 14 -62.45 8.67 -9.22
C GLU A 14 -61.87 7.83 -10.38
N HIS A 15 -62.06 8.28 -11.62
CA HIS A 15 -61.47 7.66 -12.80
C HIS A 15 -59.92 7.69 -12.75
N VAL A 16 -59.35 8.82 -12.35
CA VAL A 16 -57.91 8.99 -12.16
C VAL A 16 -57.40 8.19 -10.95
N ARG A 17 -58.16 8.15 -9.84
CA ARG A 17 -57.76 7.37 -8.64
C ARG A 17 -57.59 5.88 -8.91
N GLN A 18 -58.39 5.32 -9.81
CA GLN A 18 -58.34 3.92 -10.23
C GLN A 18 -57.32 3.67 -11.36
N THR A 19 -56.58 4.69 -11.79
CA THR A 19 -55.58 4.55 -12.86
C THR A 19 -54.27 3.99 -12.29
N ASP A 20 -53.77 2.94 -12.93
CA ASP A 20 -52.49 2.29 -12.69
C ASP A 20 -51.64 2.35 -13.97
N ALA A 21 -50.38 1.90 -13.89
CA ALA A 21 -49.47 1.96 -15.04
C ALA A 21 -49.95 1.15 -16.25
N GLN A 22 -50.66 0.04 -16.04
CA GLN A 22 -51.10 -0.88 -17.11
C GLN A 22 -52.38 -0.38 -17.80
N ASN A 23 -53.27 0.25 -17.03
CA ASN A 23 -54.57 0.71 -17.51
C ASN A 23 -54.55 2.16 -18.01
N LEU A 24 -53.44 2.88 -17.81
CA LEU A 24 -53.24 4.27 -18.24
C LEU A 24 -53.59 4.50 -19.72
N PRO A 25 -53.14 3.68 -20.71
CA PRO A 25 -53.45 3.92 -22.11
C PRO A 25 -54.95 3.85 -22.41
N THR A 26 -55.64 2.87 -21.81
CA THR A 26 -57.09 2.69 -22.01
C THR A 26 -57.88 3.82 -21.36
N ARG A 27 -57.49 4.24 -20.14
CA ARG A 27 -58.14 5.35 -19.42
C ARG A 27 -57.93 6.68 -20.14
N HIS A 28 -56.74 6.91 -20.69
CA HIS A 28 -56.45 8.09 -21.50
C HIS A 28 -57.25 8.12 -22.81
N GLN A 29 -57.41 6.97 -23.48
CA GLN A 29 -58.25 6.89 -24.69
C GLN A 29 -59.71 7.26 -24.41
N ILE A 30 -60.28 6.79 -23.29
CA ILE A 30 -61.64 7.16 -22.87
C ILE A 30 -61.75 8.68 -22.65
N ALA A 31 -60.72 9.31 -22.06
CA ALA A 31 -60.68 10.75 -21.88
C ALA A 31 -60.53 11.52 -23.22
N LEU A 32 -59.80 10.97 -24.18
CA LEU A 32 -59.68 11.51 -25.54
C LEU A 32 -61.03 11.47 -26.27
N ASP A 33 -61.71 10.32 -26.27
CA ASP A 33 -62.98 10.11 -26.97
C ASP A 33 -64.09 11.05 -26.43
N GLN A 34 -63.98 11.47 -25.17
CA GLN A 34 -64.92 12.38 -24.51
C GLN A 34 -64.46 13.86 -24.52
N GLY A 35 -63.34 14.18 -25.17
CA GLY A 35 -62.83 15.56 -25.25
C GLY A 35 -62.31 16.12 -23.92
N HIS A 36 -62.00 15.27 -22.94
CA HIS A 36 -61.55 15.65 -21.59
C HIS A 36 -60.09 15.24 -21.29
N SER A 37 -59.30 14.96 -22.33
CA SER A 37 -57.89 14.52 -22.21
C SER A 37 -57.01 15.45 -21.36
N GLU A 38 -57.12 16.77 -21.53
CA GLU A 38 -56.32 17.73 -20.76
C GLU A 38 -56.66 17.70 -19.26
N ARG A 39 -57.96 17.67 -18.94
CA ARG A 39 -58.45 17.60 -17.55
C ARG A 39 -58.04 16.30 -16.87
N PHE A 40 -58.11 15.18 -17.60
CA PHE A 40 -57.64 13.89 -17.10
C PHE A 40 -56.14 13.94 -16.74
N GLN A 41 -55.30 14.48 -17.64
CA GLN A 41 -53.86 14.57 -17.41
C GLN A 41 -53.49 15.53 -16.27
N GLN A 42 -54.21 16.65 -16.10
CA GLN A 42 -54.00 17.56 -14.97
C GLN A 42 -54.33 16.91 -13.62
N LEU A 43 -55.43 16.14 -13.55
CA LEU A 43 -55.80 15.39 -12.35
C LEU A 43 -54.81 14.27 -12.06
N LEU A 44 -54.35 13.55 -13.10
CA LEU A 44 -53.33 12.51 -12.98
C LEU A 44 -52.01 13.11 -12.49
N LEU A 45 -51.60 14.26 -13.02
CA LEU A 45 -50.42 14.99 -12.58
C LEU A 45 -50.50 15.34 -11.09
N ALA A 46 -51.63 15.89 -10.64
CA ALA A 46 -51.84 16.20 -9.22
C ALA A 46 -51.73 14.94 -8.33
N GLN A 47 -52.26 13.81 -8.79
CA GLN A 47 -52.15 12.54 -8.06
C GLN A 47 -50.72 12.02 -8.01
N CYS A 48 -49.98 12.07 -9.13
CA CYS A 48 -48.57 11.67 -9.20
C CYS A 48 -47.68 12.56 -8.32
N LEU A 49 -47.97 13.85 -8.20
CA LEU A 49 -47.22 14.76 -7.34
C LEU A 49 -47.51 14.57 -5.85
N ASN A 50 -48.73 14.18 -5.48
CA ASN A 50 -49.11 13.96 -4.09
C ASN A 50 -48.43 12.74 -3.46
N ASP A 51 -48.13 11.71 -4.25
CA ASP A 51 -47.53 10.46 -3.78
C ASP A 51 -46.53 9.91 -4.80
N SER A 52 -45.53 10.73 -5.11
CA SER A 52 -44.59 10.46 -6.20
C SER A 52 -43.71 9.23 -5.96
N ALA A 53 -43.38 8.93 -4.70
CA ALA A 53 -42.56 7.79 -4.33
C ALA A 53 -43.26 6.45 -4.51
N GLN A 54 -44.57 6.35 -4.26
CA GLN A 54 -45.31 5.09 -4.44
C GLN A 54 -45.84 4.89 -5.86
N ARG A 55 -45.88 5.96 -6.67
CA ARG A 55 -46.48 5.97 -8.01
C ARG A 55 -45.45 6.04 -9.14
N VAL A 56 -44.21 5.67 -8.87
CA VAL A 56 -43.12 5.74 -9.86
C VAL A 56 -43.47 4.99 -11.16
N GLU A 57 -44.07 3.80 -11.07
CA GLU A 57 -44.49 3.04 -12.25
C GLU A 57 -45.56 3.76 -13.09
N LEU A 58 -46.49 4.47 -12.43
CA LEU A 58 -47.48 5.30 -13.11
C LEU A 58 -46.84 6.53 -13.76
N ILE A 59 -45.82 7.12 -13.11
CA ILE A 59 -45.05 8.24 -13.66
C ILE A 59 -44.24 7.79 -14.89
N LYS A 60 -43.57 6.62 -14.83
CA LYS A 60 -42.86 6.01 -15.97
C LYS A 60 -43.81 5.80 -17.15
N ALA A 61 -44.98 5.20 -16.90
CA ALA A 61 -46.01 5.01 -17.93
C ALA A 61 -46.52 6.34 -18.51
N ALA A 62 -46.68 7.38 -17.68
CA ALA A 62 -47.05 8.71 -18.15
C ALA A 62 -45.96 9.36 -19.02
N PHE A 63 -44.68 9.12 -18.72
CA PHE A 63 -43.57 9.64 -19.54
C PHE A 63 -43.53 8.96 -20.91
N GLU A 64 -43.77 7.64 -20.98
CA GLU A 64 -43.82 6.91 -22.25
C GLU A 64 -45.07 7.24 -23.07
N HIS A 65 -46.26 7.09 -22.47
CA HIS A 65 -47.53 7.16 -23.21
C HIS A 65 -48.05 8.58 -23.37
N LEU A 66 -47.93 9.44 -22.34
CA LEU A 66 -48.40 10.83 -22.37
C LEU A 66 -47.30 11.81 -22.77
N ARG A 67 -46.07 11.31 -22.98
CA ARG A 67 -44.91 12.09 -23.43
C ARG A 67 -44.59 13.28 -22.52
N TRP A 68 -44.90 13.15 -21.23
CA TRP A 68 -44.59 14.17 -20.23
C TRP A 68 -43.10 14.50 -20.21
N LEU A 69 -42.77 15.78 -19.96
CA LEU A 69 -41.41 16.31 -19.95
C LEU A 69 -40.68 16.26 -21.31
N THR A 70 -41.44 16.10 -22.40
CA THR A 70 -40.93 16.24 -23.76
C THR A 70 -41.59 17.42 -24.45
N VAL A 71 -41.06 17.81 -25.61
CA VAL A 71 -41.63 18.87 -26.47
C VAL A 71 -43.06 18.53 -26.93
N TRP A 72 -43.46 17.26 -26.86
CA TRP A 72 -44.77 16.76 -27.31
C TRP A 72 -45.81 16.68 -26.19
N GLN A 73 -45.54 17.26 -25.01
CA GLN A 73 -46.49 17.25 -23.90
C GLN A 73 -47.75 18.06 -24.23
N SER A 74 -48.91 17.52 -23.85
CA SER A 74 -50.21 18.17 -24.12
C SER A 74 -50.65 19.16 -23.03
N ILE A 75 -50.09 19.05 -21.83
CA ILE A 75 -50.37 19.92 -20.68
C ILE A 75 -49.17 20.80 -20.34
N GLN A 76 -49.43 21.95 -19.74
CA GLN A 76 -48.38 22.81 -19.18
C GLN A 76 -47.97 22.29 -17.80
N ILE A 77 -46.75 21.75 -17.69
CA ILE A 77 -46.15 21.30 -16.43
C ILE A 77 -45.14 22.36 -15.98
N SER A 78 -45.33 22.94 -14.80
CA SER A 78 -44.40 23.95 -14.28
C SER A 78 -43.01 23.36 -13.96
N SER A 79 -41.95 24.15 -14.05
CA SER A 79 -40.57 23.70 -13.78
C SER A 79 -40.42 22.95 -12.45
N TYR A 80 -41.09 23.42 -11.38
CA TYR A 80 -41.11 22.74 -10.09
C TYR A 80 -41.74 21.33 -10.16
N GLN A 81 -42.87 21.19 -10.86
CA GLN A 81 -43.53 19.89 -11.04
C GLN A 81 -42.71 18.96 -11.93
N GLN A 82 -42.06 19.50 -12.96
CA GLN A 82 -41.16 18.73 -13.82
C GLN A 82 -40.00 18.15 -13.01
N HIS A 83 -39.37 18.96 -12.16
CA HIS A 83 -38.30 18.53 -11.27
C HIS A 83 -38.78 17.47 -10.28
N ALA A 84 -39.96 17.66 -9.65
CA ALA A 84 -40.51 16.69 -8.70
C ALA A 84 -40.80 15.32 -9.32
N LEU A 85 -41.32 15.28 -10.56
CA LEU A 85 -41.56 14.03 -11.27
C LEU A 85 -40.25 13.34 -11.68
N ALA A 86 -39.28 14.10 -12.21
CA ALA A 86 -37.97 13.58 -12.57
C ALA A 86 -37.23 13.03 -11.34
N GLU A 87 -37.28 13.73 -10.22
CA GLU A 87 -36.63 13.33 -8.97
C GLU A 87 -37.23 12.02 -8.42
N ALA A 88 -38.53 11.79 -8.58
CA ALA A 88 -39.15 10.53 -8.16
C ALA A 88 -38.60 9.32 -8.94
N ILE A 89 -38.43 9.46 -10.27
CA ILE A 89 -37.82 8.42 -11.10
C ILE A 89 -36.34 8.24 -10.75
N PHE A 90 -35.59 9.34 -10.60
CA PHE A 90 -34.19 9.25 -10.21
C PHE A 90 -34.02 8.60 -8.84
N HIS A 91 -34.85 8.93 -7.86
CA HIS A 91 -34.76 8.33 -6.53
C HIS A 91 -34.96 6.80 -6.59
N ASP A 92 -35.98 6.32 -7.30
CA ASP A 92 -36.24 4.90 -7.51
C ASP A 92 -35.06 4.20 -8.22
N ALA A 93 -34.61 4.76 -9.34
CA ALA A 93 -33.51 4.20 -10.12
C ALA A 93 -32.20 4.13 -9.31
N PHE A 94 -31.84 5.20 -8.60
CA PHE A 94 -30.59 5.26 -7.83
C PHE A 94 -30.60 4.35 -6.60
N ASN A 95 -31.76 4.09 -6.00
CA ASN A 95 -31.89 3.07 -4.96
C ASN A 95 -31.62 1.68 -5.54
N GLY A 96 -32.14 1.38 -6.74
CA GLY A 96 -31.84 0.14 -7.47
C GLY A 96 -30.35 0.02 -7.83
N PHE A 97 -29.75 1.10 -8.34
CA PHE A 97 -28.34 1.14 -8.71
C PHE A 97 -27.40 0.90 -7.53
N GLY A 98 -27.69 1.49 -6.36
CA GLY A 98 -26.92 1.24 -5.14
C GLY A 98 -26.90 -0.25 -4.78
N LEU A 99 -28.06 -0.92 -4.83
CA LEU A 99 -28.17 -2.36 -4.54
C LEU A 99 -27.43 -3.22 -5.57
N LEU A 100 -27.47 -2.86 -6.86
CA LEU A 100 -26.75 -3.58 -7.91
C LEU A 100 -25.23 -3.49 -7.72
N ILE A 101 -24.72 -2.29 -7.40
CA ILE A 101 -23.29 -2.09 -7.13
C ILE A 101 -22.86 -2.86 -5.88
N GLU A 102 -23.65 -2.80 -4.80
CA GLU A 102 -23.37 -3.56 -3.57
C GLU A 102 -23.37 -5.08 -3.80
N CYS A 103 -24.28 -5.60 -4.63
CA CYS A 103 -24.31 -7.01 -5.01
C CYS A 103 -23.19 -7.42 -5.99
N GLY A 104 -22.44 -6.47 -6.56
CA GLY A 104 -21.42 -6.73 -7.58
C GLY A 104 -21.99 -6.98 -8.99
N GLU A 105 -23.27 -6.67 -9.22
CA GLU A 105 -23.98 -6.83 -10.50
C GLU A 105 -23.70 -5.64 -11.44
N HIS A 106 -22.41 -5.40 -11.72
CA HIS A 106 -21.94 -4.21 -12.44
C HIS A 106 -22.48 -4.12 -13.87
N THR A 107 -22.57 -5.25 -14.58
CA THR A 107 -23.11 -5.30 -15.95
C THR A 107 -24.57 -4.86 -15.99
N ARG A 108 -25.40 -5.37 -15.05
CA ARG A 108 -26.81 -5.01 -14.98
C ARG A 108 -27.01 -3.55 -14.59
N PHE A 109 -26.18 -3.03 -13.68
CA PHE A 109 -26.18 -1.60 -13.36
C PHE A 109 -25.93 -0.74 -14.61
N LEU A 110 -24.94 -1.10 -15.43
CA LEU A 110 -24.64 -0.36 -16.67
C LEU A 110 -25.77 -0.44 -17.69
N GLU A 111 -26.40 -1.60 -17.86
CA GLU A 111 -27.56 -1.78 -18.74
C GLU A 111 -28.75 -0.91 -18.30
N GLU A 112 -29.08 -0.92 -17.01
CA GLU A 112 -30.19 -0.12 -16.48
C GLU A 112 -29.88 1.39 -16.52
N LEU A 113 -28.63 1.79 -16.29
CA LEU A 113 -28.20 3.19 -16.42
C LEU A 113 -28.23 3.66 -17.88
N GLN A 114 -27.80 2.83 -18.83
CA GLN A 114 -27.88 3.13 -20.26
C GLN A 114 -29.34 3.23 -20.73
N ALA A 115 -30.21 2.34 -20.26
CA ALA A 115 -31.63 2.39 -20.54
C ALA A 115 -32.31 3.65 -19.98
N LEU A 116 -31.83 4.14 -18.82
CA LEU A 116 -32.25 5.41 -18.27
C LEU A 116 -31.76 6.58 -19.14
N GLU A 117 -30.49 6.63 -19.52
CA GLU A 117 -29.91 7.72 -20.33
C GLU A 117 -30.64 7.92 -21.67
N GLN A 118 -31.10 6.83 -22.28
CA GLN A 118 -31.83 6.84 -23.57
C GLN A 118 -33.28 7.36 -23.46
N GLN A 119 -33.77 7.68 -22.26
CA GLN A 119 -35.15 8.11 -22.08
C GLN A 119 -35.43 9.48 -22.74
N PRO A 120 -36.54 9.64 -23.49
CA PRO A 120 -36.82 10.89 -24.22
C PRO A 120 -36.92 12.15 -23.35
N TRP A 121 -37.36 12.00 -22.10
CA TRP A 121 -37.50 13.11 -21.16
C TRP A 121 -36.15 13.64 -20.65
N LEU A 122 -35.06 12.87 -20.80
CA LEU A 122 -33.69 13.28 -20.48
C LEU A 122 -32.98 14.00 -21.64
N THR A 123 -33.68 14.43 -22.68
CA THR A 123 -33.05 15.17 -23.78
C THR A 123 -32.56 16.57 -23.37
N GLU A 124 -33.11 17.14 -22.31
CA GLU A 124 -32.72 18.46 -21.79
C GLU A 124 -31.39 18.41 -21.03
N LEU A 125 -30.50 19.35 -21.35
CA LEU A 125 -29.13 19.38 -20.84
C LEU A 125 -29.08 19.37 -19.30
N GLU A 126 -29.87 20.20 -18.64
CA GLU A 126 -29.90 20.31 -17.17
C GLU A 126 -30.22 18.96 -16.50
N ARG A 127 -31.14 18.18 -17.07
CA ARG A 127 -31.50 16.87 -16.53
C ARG A 127 -30.41 15.82 -16.76
N ARG A 128 -29.70 15.87 -17.89
CA ARG A 128 -28.53 15.00 -18.15
C ARG A 128 -27.38 15.32 -17.23
N GLU A 129 -27.11 16.60 -16.99
CA GLU A 129 -26.09 17.03 -16.03
C GLU A 129 -26.46 16.58 -14.61
N TYR A 130 -27.74 16.70 -14.22
CA TYR A 130 -28.22 16.22 -12.93
C TYR A 130 -28.05 14.70 -12.76
N LEU A 131 -28.44 13.91 -13.76
CA LEU A 131 -28.23 12.45 -13.79
C LEU A 131 -26.74 12.11 -13.59
N GLN A 132 -25.87 12.79 -14.33
CA GLN A 132 -24.44 12.54 -14.24
C GLN A 132 -23.88 12.92 -12.86
N CYS A 133 -24.23 14.08 -12.30
CA CYS A 133 -23.81 14.47 -10.96
C CYS A 133 -24.28 13.46 -9.90
N ARG A 134 -25.51 12.96 -10.02
CA ARG A 134 -26.04 11.91 -9.14
C ARG A 134 -25.25 10.59 -9.27
N CYS A 135 -24.85 10.22 -10.49
CA CYS A 135 -23.97 9.07 -10.72
C CYS A 135 -22.63 9.25 -10.00
N MET A 136 -22.00 10.43 -10.09
CA MET A 136 -20.75 10.71 -9.38
C MET A 136 -20.91 10.54 -7.87
N VAL A 137 -21.99 11.08 -7.28
CA VAL A 137 -22.29 10.93 -5.85
C VAL A 137 -22.46 9.45 -5.46
N LEU A 138 -23.19 8.68 -6.27
CA LEU A 138 -23.38 7.24 -6.03
C LEU A 138 -22.04 6.49 -6.04
N LEU A 139 -21.17 6.77 -7.03
CA LEU A 139 -19.86 6.14 -7.13
C LEU A 139 -18.94 6.53 -5.96
N ILE A 140 -18.96 7.79 -5.53
CA ILE A 140 -18.17 8.22 -4.37
C ILE A 140 -18.60 7.46 -3.10
N ALA A 141 -19.90 7.26 -2.91
CA ALA A 141 -20.45 6.60 -1.72
C ALA A 141 -20.32 5.07 -1.72
N SER A 142 -20.14 4.45 -2.89
CA SER A 142 -20.20 3.00 -3.06
C SER A 142 -18.90 2.28 -2.66
N LYS A 143 -19.00 1.05 -2.14
CA LYS A 143 -17.85 0.26 -1.66
C LYS A 143 -17.34 -0.78 -2.65
N ASN A 144 -18.23 -1.47 -3.36
CA ASN A 144 -17.90 -2.58 -4.25
C ASN A 144 -17.71 -2.09 -5.69
N LEU A 145 -16.75 -1.18 -5.86
CA LEU A 145 -16.41 -0.60 -7.16
C LEU A 145 -15.19 -1.28 -7.76
N THR A 146 -15.10 -1.22 -9.08
CA THR A 146 -13.95 -1.69 -9.87
C THR A 146 -13.46 -0.58 -10.79
N SER A 147 -12.18 -0.62 -11.18
CA SER A 147 -11.64 0.35 -12.13
C SER A 147 -12.33 0.27 -13.50
N ASP A 148 -12.66 -0.95 -13.92
CA ASP A 148 -13.39 -1.21 -15.17
C ASP A 148 -14.79 -0.55 -15.19
N LEU A 149 -15.50 -0.56 -14.07
CA LEU A 149 -16.79 0.12 -13.95
C LEU A 149 -16.64 1.64 -14.15
N PHE A 150 -15.61 2.27 -13.57
CA PHE A 150 -15.34 3.69 -13.78
C PHE A 150 -15.04 4.00 -15.25
N GLU A 151 -14.21 3.18 -15.91
CA GLU A 151 -13.88 3.35 -17.33
C GLU A 151 -15.13 3.25 -18.21
N GLN A 152 -16.01 2.28 -17.96
CA GLN A 152 -17.25 2.09 -18.73
C GLN A 152 -18.24 3.25 -18.54
N ILE A 153 -18.41 3.75 -17.31
CA ILE A 153 -19.25 4.92 -17.05
C ILE A 153 -18.65 6.18 -17.69
N SER A 154 -17.32 6.34 -17.59
CA SER A 154 -16.60 7.45 -18.20
C SER A 154 -16.78 7.44 -19.73
N ALA A 155 -16.71 6.27 -20.37
CA ALA A 155 -16.95 6.12 -21.80
C ALA A 155 -18.40 6.43 -22.18
N MET A 156 -19.37 5.99 -21.37
CA MET A 156 -20.79 6.22 -21.61
C MET A 156 -21.16 7.70 -21.54
N PHE A 157 -20.66 8.44 -20.55
CA PHE A 157 -20.94 9.88 -20.40
C PHE A 157 -19.94 10.79 -21.11
N GLY A 158 -18.86 10.25 -21.67
CA GLY A 158 -17.79 11.03 -22.30
C GLY A 158 -16.93 11.80 -21.29
N TRP A 159 -16.84 11.34 -20.05
CA TRP A 159 -15.96 11.93 -19.05
C TRP A 159 -14.50 11.66 -19.39
N SER A 160 -13.61 12.58 -19.03
CA SER A 160 -12.17 12.39 -19.22
C SER A 160 -11.38 13.03 -18.08
N MET A 161 -10.71 12.18 -17.31
CA MET A 161 -9.79 12.59 -16.24
C MET A 161 -8.59 13.38 -16.78
N GLY A 162 -8.04 13.00 -17.94
CA GLY A 162 -6.88 13.64 -18.54
C GLY A 162 -7.17 14.99 -19.19
N HIS A 163 -8.38 15.18 -19.71
CA HIS A 163 -8.80 16.42 -20.38
C HIS A 163 -9.70 17.32 -19.52
N ASN A 164 -9.93 16.93 -18.26
CA ASN A 164 -10.84 17.59 -17.32
C ASN A 164 -12.25 17.83 -17.89
N VAL A 165 -12.78 16.83 -18.61
CA VAL A 165 -14.13 16.86 -19.17
C VAL A 165 -15.07 16.17 -18.18
N HIS A 166 -15.88 16.95 -17.47
CA HIS A 166 -16.84 16.45 -16.50
C HIS A 166 -18.04 17.39 -16.38
N PRO A 167 -19.19 16.88 -15.91
CA PRO A 167 -20.34 17.70 -15.55
C PRO A 167 -20.19 18.25 -14.12
N GLY A 168 -20.91 19.32 -13.82
CA GLY A 168 -21.08 19.80 -12.45
C GLY A 168 -19.85 20.47 -11.82
N PRO A 169 -19.85 20.62 -10.49
CA PRO A 169 -18.81 21.37 -9.77
C PRO A 169 -17.48 20.59 -9.69
N GLU A 170 -16.37 21.33 -9.72
CA GLU A 170 -15.01 20.79 -9.65
C GLU A 170 -14.77 19.96 -8.38
N ASP A 171 -15.34 20.36 -7.23
CA ASP A 171 -15.15 19.64 -5.97
C ASP A 171 -15.69 18.20 -6.02
N LEU A 172 -16.83 18.00 -6.70
CA LEU A 172 -17.42 16.67 -6.88
C LEU A 172 -16.57 15.80 -7.81
N TRP A 173 -15.97 16.44 -8.82
CA TRP A 173 -15.05 15.77 -9.73
C TRP A 173 -13.75 15.34 -9.05
N GLN A 174 -13.16 16.20 -8.23
CA GLN A 174 -11.98 15.85 -7.44
C GLN A 174 -12.27 14.71 -6.46
N ALA A 175 -13.42 14.73 -5.78
CA ALA A 175 -13.82 13.62 -4.91
C ALA A 175 -13.99 12.29 -5.66
N LEU A 176 -14.53 12.33 -6.90
CA LEU A 176 -14.62 11.15 -7.75
C LEU A 176 -13.24 10.64 -8.18
N ARG A 177 -12.33 11.55 -8.51
CA ARG A 177 -10.94 11.25 -8.87
C ARG A 177 -10.20 10.55 -7.75
N ASP A 178 -10.25 11.13 -6.55
CA ASP A 178 -9.61 10.54 -5.36
C ASP A 178 -10.16 9.12 -5.11
N ARG A 179 -11.48 8.95 -5.27
CA ARG A 179 -12.13 7.65 -5.13
C ARG A 179 -11.69 6.64 -6.18
N TRP A 180 -11.58 7.06 -7.45
CA TRP A 180 -11.09 6.18 -8.51
C TRP A 180 -9.66 5.75 -8.24
N GLU A 181 -8.75 6.69 -7.94
CA GLU A 181 -7.35 6.38 -7.65
C GLU A 181 -7.21 5.41 -6.45
N GLU A 182 -8.06 5.54 -5.43
CA GLU A 182 -8.12 4.59 -4.31
C GLU A 182 -8.51 3.16 -4.78
N VAL A 183 -9.54 3.04 -5.62
CA VAL A 183 -10.01 1.75 -6.15
C VAL A 183 -8.97 1.11 -7.06
N GLU A 184 -8.38 1.88 -7.97
CA GLU A 184 -7.31 1.41 -8.85
C GLU A 184 -6.10 0.91 -8.04
N TYR A 185 -5.71 1.65 -7.00
CA TYR A 185 -4.60 1.26 -6.14
C TYR A 185 -4.91 -0.02 -5.33
N ASP A 186 -6.12 -0.18 -4.82
CA ASP A 186 -6.53 -1.42 -4.13
C ASP A 186 -6.52 -2.62 -5.08
N GLU A 187 -7.04 -2.48 -6.31
CA GLU A 187 -6.99 -3.54 -7.33
C GLU A 187 -5.56 -3.91 -7.71
N TYR A 188 -4.70 -2.91 -7.91
CA TYR A 188 -3.28 -3.10 -8.17
C TYR A 188 -2.61 -3.87 -7.02
N LEU A 189 -2.89 -3.49 -5.76
CA LEU A 189 -2.34 -4.16 -4.59
C LEU A 189 -2.81 -5.62 -4.50
N ARG A 190 -4.10 -5.88 -4.71
CA ARG A 190 -4.65 -7.25 -4.75
C ARG A 190 -3.99 -8.09 -5.83
N ARG A 191 -3.87 -7.56 -7.05
CA ARG A 191 -3.21 -8.23 -8.17
C ARG A 191 -1.76 -8.60 -7.83
N ILE A 192 -1.05 -7.69 -7.18
CA ILE A 192 0.31 -7.96 -6.71
C ILE A 192 0.33 -9.06 -5.64
N LEU A 193 -0.60 -9.05 -4.69
CA LEU A 193 -0.69 -10.03 -3.60
C LEU A 193 -1.14 -11.43 -4.05
N ASP A 194 -1.81 -11.53 -5.19
CA ASP A 194 -2.21 -12.81 -5.80
C ASP A 194 -1.13 -13.37 -6.75
N SER A 195 -0.33 -12.48 -7.35
CA SER A 195 0.79 -12.87 -8.19
C SER A 195 1.97 -13.46 -7.41
N ALA A 196 2.78 -14.29 -8.06
CA ALA A 196 4.01 -14.78 -7.44
C ALA A 196 5.00 -13.61 -7.21
N PRO A 197 5.71 -13.54 -6.06
CA PRO A 197 6.57 -12.40 -5.69
C PRO A 197 7.89 -12.40 -6.48
N GLN A 198 7.81 -12.04 -7.77
CA GLN A 198 8.97 -11.96 -8.67
C GLN A 198 9.59 -10.56 -8.64
N THR A 199 8.76 -9.52 -8.67
CA THR A 199 9.18 -8.11 -8.66
C THR A 199 9.53 -7.64 -7.24
N ALA A 200 10.27 -6.52 -7.14
CA ALA A 200 10.63 -5.93 -5.85
C ALA A 200 9.40 -5.45 -5.07
N GLU A 201 8.45 -4.81 -5.76
CA GLU A 201 7.17 -4.38 -5.21
C GLU A 201 6.32 -5.57 -4.75
N ALA A 202 6.25 -6.66 -5.52
CA ALA A 202 5.50 -7.84 -5.10
C ALA A 202 6.11 -8.53 -3.88
N LYS A 203 7.44 -8.58 -3.78
CA LYS A 203 8.13 -9.06 -2.57
C LYS A 203 7.86 -8.16 -1.36
N ALA A 204 7.82 -6.85 -1.56
CA ALA A 204 7.50 -5.88 -0.52
C ALA A 204 6.05 -6.00 -0.03
N ALA A 205 5.08 -6.01 -0.95
CA ALA A 205 3.66 -6.20 -0.63
C ALA A 205 3.41 -7.50 0.14
N HIS A 206 3.97 -8.63 -0.34
CA HIS A 206 3.86 -9.90 0.39
C HIS A 206 4.48 -9.86 1.79
N LEU A 207 5.60 -9.15 1.95
CA LEU A 207 6.25 -9.01 3.26
C LEU A 207 5.38 -8.23 4.25
N LEU A 208 4.69 -7.18 3.78
CA LEU A 208 3.86 -6.29 4.59
C LEU A 208 2.51 -6.93 4.93
N PHE A 209 1.81 -7.49 3.94
CA PHE A 209 0.41 -7.93 4.05
C PHE A 209 0.24 -9.42 4.35
N LYS A 210 1.22 -10.27 4.00
CA LYS A 210 1.23 -11.71 4.28
C LYS A 210 2.50 -12.08 5.05
N PRO A 211 2.72 -11.52 6.25
CA PRO A 211 4.01 -11.62 6.92
C PRO A 211 4.37 -13.09 7.19
N PRO A 212 5.46 -13.61 6.60
CA PRO A 212 5.84 -15.00 6.80
C PRO A 212 6.29 -15.23 8.25
N ARG A 213 6.50 -16.48 8.67
CA ARG A 213 7.03 -16.75 10.02
C ARG A 213 8.36 -16.01 10.24
N LEU A 214 8.64 -15.60 11.48
CA LEU A 214 9.83 -14.81 11.85
C LEU A 214 11.13 -15.37 11.24
N ALA A 215 11.35 -16.68 11.29
CA ALA A 215 12.53 -17.32 10.71
C ALA A 215 12.63 -17.22 9.17
N ALA A 216 11.50 -17.13 8.46
CA ALA A 216 11.46 -16.90 7.02
C ALA A 216 11.68 -15.41 6.69
N ARG A 217 11.05 -14.49 7.44
CA ARG A 217 11.28 -13.04 7.34
C ARG A 217 12.78 -12.68 7.42
N LEU A 218 13.48 -13.25 8.41
CA LEU A 218 14.90 -12.98 8.65
C LEU A 218 15.83 -13.60 7.58
N ARG A 219 15.40 -14.67 6.90
CA ARG A 219 16.11 -15.23 5.75
C ARG A 219 15.91 -14.38 4.50
N MET A 220 14.69 -13.88 4.29
CA MET A 220 14.36 -12.97 3.20
C MET A 220 15.11 -11.65 3.33
N ALA A 221 15.20 -11.10 4.54
CA ALA A 221 15.94 -9.87 4.82
C ALA A 221 17.41 -9.91 4.35
N ARG A 222 18.06 -11.08 4.41
CA ARG A 222 19.44 -11.27 3.94
C ARG A 222 19.59 -11.40 2.42
N LYS A 223 18.50 -11.73 1.71
CA LYS A 223 18.49 -11.98 0.27
C LYS A 223 17.92 -10.81 -0.54
N TYR A 224 17.19 -9.91 0.11
CA TYR A 224 16.51 -8.81 -0.55
C TYR A 224 17.45 -7.61 -0.74
N ASP A 225 17.37 -7.04 -1.95
CA ASP A 225 18.11 -5.85 -2.34
C ASP A 225 17.41 -4.56 -1.89
N GLU A 226 18.12 -3.43 -1.98
CA GLU A 226 17.61 -2.11 -1.59
C GLU A 226 16.29 -1.72 -2.29
N SER A 227 16.07 -2.22 -3.51
CA SER A 227 14.84 -1.98 -4.27
C SER A 227 13.59 -2.51 -3.56
N VAL A 228 13.69 -3.64 -2.85
CA VAL A 228 12.56 -4.21 -2.09
C VAL A 228 12.26 -3.36 -0.87
N TRP A 229 13.29 -2.81 -0.22
CA TRP A 229 13.12 -1.95 0.96
C TRP A 229 12.53 -0.59 0.59
N ASN A 230 12.98 -0.01 -0.52
CA ASN A 230 12.39 1.22 -1.06
C ASN A 230 10.92 1.00 -1.46
N ALA A 231 10.58 -0.15 -2.04
CA ALA A 231 9.19 -0.49 -2.33
C ALA A 231 8.35 -0.66 -1.06
N CYS A 232 8.91 -1.25 0.03
CA CYS A 232 8.22 -1.31 1.32
C CYS A 232 7.93 0.09 1.88
N GLU A 233 8.90 0.99 1.79
CA GLU A 233 8.77 2.39 2.22
C GLU A 233 7.70 3.13 1.42
N HIS A 234 7.74 3.00 0.09
CA HIS A 234 6.77 3.62 -0.82
C HIS A 234 5.34 3.12 -0.57
N ILE A 235 5.13 1.81 -0.44
CA ILE A 235 3.81 1.24 -0.13
C ILE A 235 3.31 1.74 1.24
N CYS A 236 4.17 1.77 2.26
CA CYS A 236 3.79 2.28 3.58
C CYS A 236 3.41 3.77 3.53
N GLU A 237 4.14 4.58 2.76
CA GLU A 237 3.86 6.01 2.61
C GLU A 237 2.52 6.24 1.90
N GLN A 238 2.26 5.55 0.78
CA GLN A 238 0.99 5.64 0.06
C GLN A 238 -0.21 5.28 0.97
N LEU A 239 -0.09 4.20 1.74
CA LEU A 239 -1.17 3.74 2.62
C LEU A 239 -1.36 4.62 3.85
N THR A 240 -0.30 5.20 4.40
CA THR A 240 -0.38 6.02 5.62
C THR A 240 -0.87 7.45 5.31
N VAL A 241 -0.44 8.00 4.18
CA VAL A 241 -0.70 9.41 3.83
C VAL A 241 -1.91 9.56 2.92
N ARG A 242 -2.05 8.69 1.91
CA ARG A 242 -3.00 8.90 0.79
C ARG A 242 -4.22 7.99 0.89
N TYR A 243 -4.05 6.73 1.30
CA TYR A 243 -5.14 5.74 1.32
C TYR A 243 -5.28 4.98 2.65
N PRO A 244 -5.60 5.68 3.76
CA PRO A 244 -5.72 5.07 5.08
C PRO A 244 -6.85 4.03 5.17
N ASP A 245 -7.91 4.18 4.37
CA ASP A 245 -9.07 3.29 4.41
C ASP A 245 -8.78 1.89 3.87
N ILE A 246 -7.79 1.76 2.96
CA ILE A 246 -7.34 0.46 2.45
C ILE A 246 -6.72 -0.38 3.57
N LEU A 247 -6.03 0.25 4.53
CA LEU A 247 -5.42 -0.46 5.67
C LEU A 247 -6.44 -1.18 6.55
N GLN A 248 -7.67 -0.65 6.65
CA GLN A 248 -8.74 -1.29 7.43
C GLN A 248 -9.10 -2.67 6.88
N ARG A 249 -8.87 -2.92 5.59
CA ARG A 249 -9.13 -4.21 4.93
C ARG A 249 -8.06 -5.27 5.23
N TYR A 250 -6.91 -4.86 5.77
CA TYR A 250 -5.77 -5.74 6.07
C TYR A 250 -5.35 -5.63 7.55
N PRO A 251 -6.16 -6.15 8.49
CA PRO A 251 -5.88 -6.02 9.92
C PRO A 251 -4.59 -6.74 10.36
N ASP A 252 -4.16 -7.76 9.62
CA ASP A 252 -2.95 -8.55 9.91
C ASP A 252 -1.67 -7.94 9.30
N ALA A 253 -1.76 -6.81 8.61
CA ALA A 253 -0.62 -6.18 7.96
C ALA A 253 0.36 -5.58 8.99
N ASP A 254 1.64 -5.88 8.84
CA ASP A 254 2.70 -5.39 9.72
C ASP A 254 3.56 -4.33 9.01
N LEU A 255 3.10 -3.08 9.07
CA LEU A 255 3.73 -1.92 8.43
C LEU A 255 5.11 -1.55 9.03
N ASN A 256 5.48 -2.11 10.19
CA ASN A 256 6.72 -1.73 10.89
C ASN A 256 7.77 -2.85 10.90
N ALA A 257 7.40 -4.11 10.69
CA ALA A 257 8.37 -5.21 10.70
C ALA A 257 9.46 -5.07 9.64
N TRP A 258 9.19 -4.50 8.48
CA TRP A 258 10.19 -4.34 7.42
C TRP A 258 11.33 -3.39 7.83
N LYS A 259 11.05 -2.35 8.65
CA LYS A 259 12.08 -1.42 9.16
C LYS A 259 13.12 -2.17 9.99
N LEU A 260 12.64 -3.11 10.82
CA LEU A 260 13.49 -3.97 11.63
C LEU A 260 14.37 -4.89 10.76
N MET A 261 13.82 -5.36 9.64
CA MET A 261 14.52 -6.24 8.70
C MET A 261 15.59 -5.51 7.89
N ARG A 262 15.31 -4.29 7.40
CA ARG A 262 16.29 -3.43 6.74
C ARG A 262 17.51 -3.13 7.63
N MET A 263 17.29 -2.93 8.93
CA MET A 263 18.40 -2.74 9.87
C MET A 263 19.31 -3.99 10.05
N GLN A 264 18.80 -5.18 9.73
CA GLN A 264 19.60 -6.42 9.81
C GLN A 264 20.39 -6.70 8.54
N SER A 265 19.84 -6.37 7.36
CA SER A 265 20.54 -6.54 6.08
C SER A 265 21.79 -5.66 5.98
N ASP A 266 21.78 -4.51 6.66
CA ASP A 266 22.88 -3.53 6.67
C ASP A 266 24.12 -3.93 7.49
N PHE A 267 24.12 -5.11 8.12
CA PHE A 267 25.25 -5.55 8.94
C PHE A 267 26.49 -5.80 8.07
N ARG A 268 27.50 -4.93 8.20
CA ARG A 268 28.81 -5.07 7.54
C ARG A 268 29.81 -5.81 8.45
N PRO A 269 30.00 -7.14 8.31
CA PRO A 269 30.86 -7.92 9.20
C PRO A 269 32.31 -7.44 9.22
N MET A 270 32.81 -6.87 8.12
CA MET A 270 34.22 -6.45 8.01
C MET A 270 34.58 -5.30 8.96
N ILE A 271 33.69 -4.33 9.14
CA ILE A 271 33.90 -3.19 10.07
C ILE A 271 34.04 -3.71 11.50
N TRP A 272 33.22 -4.70 11.83
CA TRP A 272 33.18 -5.31 13.14
C TRP A 272 34.41 -6.19 13.43
N VAL A 273 34.91 -6.91 12.42
CA VAL A 273 36.20 -7.62 12.50
C VAL A 273 37.35 -6.64 12.71
N TYR A 274 37.36 -5.50 12.00
CA TYR A 274 38.37 -4.45 12.18
C TYR A 274 38.34 -3.85 13.59
N ILE A 275 37.16 -3.47 14.09
CA ILE A 275 37.00 -2.94 15.46
C ILE A 275 37.46 -3.96 16.50
N GLY A 276 37.10 -5.24 16.33
CA GLY A 276 37.52 -6.31 17.22
C GLY A 276 39.04 -6.51 17.22
N ALA A 277 39.67 -6.55 16.03
CA ALA A 277 41.11 -6.68 15.90
C ALA A 277 41.87 -5.46 16.46
N PHE A 278 41.35 -4.26 16.25
CA PHE A 278 41.91 -3.02 16.82
C PHE A 278 41.87 -3.02 18.34
N LEU A 279 40.73 -3.39 18.92
CA LEU A 279 40.58 -3.43 20.38
C LEU A 279 41.46 -4.53 21.00
N LEU A 280 41.62 -5.66 20.31
CA LEU A 280 42.52 -6.73 20.72
C LEU A 280 43.98 -6.25 20.74
N GLU A 281 44.42 -5.56 19.70
CA GLU A 281 45.78 -4.99 19.61
C GLU A 281 46.01 -3.90 20.67
N LEU A 282 44.97 -3.14 21.04
CA LEU A 282 45.04 -2.14 22.11
C LEU A 282 45.19 -2.78 23.50
N LEU A 283 44.47 -3.88 23.76
CA LEU A 283 44.42 -4.55 25.08
C LEU A 283 45.57 -5.56 25.27
N ALA A 284 46.03 -6.16 24.17
CA ALA A 284 47.12 -7.12 24.13
C ALA A 284 48.03 -6.81 22.92
N PRO A 285 48.82 -5.73 22.98
CA PRO A 285 49.72 -5.36 21.91
C PRO A 285 50.73 -6.48 21.65
N GLN A 286 50.97 -6.76 20.37
CA GLN A 286 51.93 -7.77 19.97
C GLN A 286 53.33 -7.39 20.46
N LEU A 287 54.03 -8.35 21.07
CA LEU A 287 55.42 -8.13 21.44
C LEU A 287 56.30 -8.11 20.17
N PRO A 288 57.34 -7.27 20.14
CA PRO A 288 58.30 -7.31 19.05
C PRO A 288 58.95 -8.70 18.96
N PRO A 289 59.27 -9.17 17.74
CA PRO A 289 60.02 -10.39 17.55
C PRO A 289 61.38 -10.28 18.27
N ALA A 290 61.81 -11.40 18.85
CA ALA A 290 63.00 -11.47 19.67
C ALA A 290 64.21 -10.85 18.94
N GLY A 291 64.87 -9.88 19.57
CA GLY A 291 66.02 -9.16 19.02
C GLY A 291 65.69 -7.83 18.33
N THR A 292 64.44 -7.37 18.36
CA THR A 292 64.04 -6.03 17.87
C THR A 292 63.39 -5.21 18.98
N GLU A 293 63.81 -3.96 19.15
CA GLU A 293 63.11 -2.98 19.99
C GLU A 293 62.30 -2.07 19.08
N TYR A 294 60.99 -1.99 19.32
CA TYR A 294 60.14 -1.08 18.58
C TYR A 294 60.14 0.30 19.24
N ASP A 295 60.50 1.31 18.46
CA ASP A 295 60.29 2.69 18.85
C ASP A 295 58.79 2.97 19.06
N VAL A 296 58.48 4.01 19.82
CA VAL A 296 57.10 4.45 20.12
C VAL A 296 56.32 4.70 18.82
N GLY A 297 56.94 5.29 17.79
CA GLY A 297 56.30 5.49 16.49
C GLY A 297 55.93 4.18 15.79
N THR A 298 56.84 3.21 15.80
CA THR A 298 56.61 1.88 15.20
C THR A 298 55.51 1.11 15.93
N ARG A 299 55.45 1.20 17.27
CA ARG A 299 54.36 0.60 18.06
C ARG A 299 53.00 1.19 17.72
N VAL A 300 52.90 2.51 17.63
CA VAL A 300 51.63 3.16 17.26
C VAL A 300 51.22 2.78 15.84
N MET A 301 52.16 2.72 14.89
CA MET A 301 51.87 2.28 13.53
C MET A 301 51.33 0.84 13.47
N MET A 302 51.91 -0.08 14.25
CA MET A 302 51.47 -1.48 14.29
C MET A 302 50.05 -1.63 14.85
N VAL A 303 49.66 -0.80 15.83
CA VAL A 303 48.30 -0.79 16.39
C VAL A 303 47.22 -0.51 15.33
N PHE A 304 47.53 0.28 14.30
CA PHE A 304 46.58 0.57 13.21
C PHE A 304 46.73 -0.38 12.01
N LEU A 305 47.94 -0.85 11.71
CA LEU A 305 48.24 -1.65 10.53
C LEU A 305 47.92 -3.15 10.73
N SER A 306 48.14 -3.69 11.94
CA SER A 306 47.81 -5.08 12.30
C SER A 306 46.32 -5.42 12.13
N PRO A 307 45.37 -4.58 12.60
CA PRO A 307 43.94 -4.79 12.37
C PRO A 307 43.53 -4.74 10.89
N PHE A 308 44.19 -3.90 10.10
CA PHE A 308 43.95 -3.83 8.65
C PHE A 308 44.36 -5.14 7.96
N TRP A 309 45.56 -5.65 8.23
CA TRP A 309 46.01 -6.93 7.67
C TRP A 309 45.20 -8.12 8.17
N THR A 310 44.77 -8.10 9.44
CA THR A 310 43.83 -9.10 9.98
C THR A 310 42.50 -9.07 9.22
N MET A 311 41.96 -7.87 8.95
CA MET A 311 40.74 -7.70 8.16
C MET A 311 40.91 -8.23 6.73
N VAL A 312 42.04 -7.93 6.07
CA VAL A 312 42.35 -8.41 4.71
C VAL A 312 42.51 -9.93 4.68
N GLY A 313 43.25 -10.51 5.63
CA GLY A 313 43.40 -11.97 5.75
C GLY A 313 42.06 -12.67 5.99
N PHE A 314 41.24 -12.12 6.89
CA PHE A 314 39.88 -12.61 7.12
C PHE A 314 38.98 -12.46 5.89
N PHE A 315 39.14 -11.38 5.10
CA PHE A 315 38.42 -11.18 3.84
C PHE A 315 38.77 -12.27 2.82
N ILE A 316 40.06 -12.53 2.61
CA ILE A 316 40.51 -13.57 1.68
C ILE A 316 39.98 -14.93 2.11
N PHE A 317 40.12 -15.24 3.41
CA PHE A 317 39.60 -16.47 3.98
C PHE A 317 38.09 -16.60 3.76
N ILE A 318 37.29 -15.57 4.07
CA ILE A 318 35.83 -15.62 3.95
C ILE A 318 35.35 -15.70 2.49
N CYS A 319 36.10 -15.10 1.56
CA CYS A 319 35.83 -15.20 0.12
C CYS A 319 35.98 -16.62 -0.41
N ILE A 320 36.93 -17.41 0.13
CA ILE A 320 37.11 -18.82 -0.21
C ILE A 320 36.14 -19.70 0.59
N TRP A 321 35.92 -19.37 1.86
CA TRP A 321 35.11 -20.15 2.80
C TRP A 321 33.61 -20.11 2.48
N ARG A 322 33.08 -18.93 2.09
CA ARG A 322 31.66 -18.77 1.77
C ARG A 322 31.15 -19.69 0.65
N PRO A 323 31.79 -19.76 -0.54
CA PRO A 323 31.34 -20.65 -1.60
C PRO A 323 31.48 -22.12 -1.23
N LEU A 324 32.54 -22.50 -0.51
CA LEU A 324 32.73 -23.87 -0.01
C LEU A 324 31.59 -24.30 0.91
N MET A 325 31.14 -23.40 1.80
CA MET A 325 30.08 -23.69 2.75
C MET A 325 28.66 -23.67 2.16
N VAL A 326 28.47 -23.14 0.95
CA VAL A 326 27.18 -23.27 0.23
C VAL A 326 26.93 -24.72 -0.16
N LEU A 327 27.98 -25.47 -0.52
CA LEU A 327 27.89 -26.89 -0.85
C LEU A 327 27.58 -27.76 0.38
N ALA A 328 27.97 -27.29 1.58
CA ALA A 328 27.80 -28.00 2.85
C ALA A 328 26.58 -27.50 3.67
N GLU A 329 25.72 -26.65 3.09
CA GLU A 329 24.55 -26.06 3.76
C GLU A 329 23.62 -27.07 4.46
N PRO A 330 23.23 -28.21 3.85
CA PRO A 330 22.32 -29.16 4.52
C PRO A 330 22.98 -29.85 5.72
N ALA A 331 24.29 -30.14 5.65
CA ALA A 331 25.04 -30.78 6.73
C ALA A 331 25.26 -29.80 7.89
N ASP A 332 25.57 -28.54 7.59
CA ASP A 332 25.80 -27.49 8.60
C ASP A 332 24.51 -27.16 9.36
N ALA A 333 23.37 -27.12 8.67
CA ALA A 333 22.06 -26.93 9.31
C ALA A 333 21.71 -28.08 10.28
N TRP A 334 22.00 -29.32 9.90
CA TRP A 334 21.80 -30.48 10.76
C TRP A 334 22.73 -30.46 12.00
N LEU A 335 24.02 -30.17 11.79
CA LEU A 335 24.99 -30.14 12.89
C LEU A 335 24.66 -29.03 13.90
N SER A 336 24.26 -27.87 13.39
CA SER A 336 23.92 -26.69 14.19
C SER A 336 22.65 -26.87 15.01
N THR A 337 21.65 -27.59 14.48
CA THR A 337 20.42 -27.89 15.22
C THR A 337 20.62 -28.93 16.32
N LYS A 338 21.65 -29.80 16.19
CA LYS A 338 21.94 -30.86 17.17
C LYS A 338 22.88 -30.42 18.30
N LEU A 339 23.86 -29.55 18.01
CA LEU A 339 24.94 -29.20 18.95
C LEU A 339 24.78 -27.83 19.64
N LEU A 340 24.02 -26.88 19.07
CA LEU A 340 23.88 -25.57 19.68
C LEU A 340 22.78 -25.54 20.75
N PRO A 341 23.04 -24.96 21.94
CA PRO A 341 22.00 -24.70 22.93
C PRO A 341 20.95 -23.75 22.36
N ARG A 342 19.68 -23.91 22.78
CA ARG A 342 18.57 -23.02 22.38
C ARG A 342 18.84 -21.53 22.64
N ALA A 343 19.69 -21.21 23.61
CA ALA A 343 20.13 -19.85 23.92
C ALA A 343 21.06 -19.23 22.85
N LEU A 344 21.79 -20.04 22.09
CA LEU A 344 22.66 -19.61 20.99
C LEU A 344 21.99 -19.77 19.61
N SER A 345 21.09 -20.75 19.45
CA SER A 345 20.28 -20.93 18.23
C SER A 345 19.07 -20.00 18.26
N TRP A 346 19.30 -18.70 18.00
CA TRP A 346 18.23 -17.71 18.00
C TRP A 346 17.28 -17.86 16.80
N PRO A 347 15.98 -17.47 16.88
CA PRO A 347 14.96 -17.68 15.84
C PRO A 347 15.18 -16.99 14.48
N GLY A 348 16.38 -16.49 14.18
CA GLY A 348 16.74 -16.02 12.84
C GLY A 348 18.22 -15.74 12.58
N THR A 349 19.07 -15.84 13.60
CA THR A 349 20.48 -16.16 13.44
C THR A 349 20.64 -17.66 13.60
N GLN A 350 20.52 -18.39 12.48
CA GLN A 350 21.14 -19.70 12.39
C GLN A 350 22.65 -19.47 12.44
N VAL A 351 23.20 -19.30 13.64
CA VAL A 351 24.63 -19.44 13.87
C VAL A 351 24.94 -20.86 13.46
N LEU A 352 25.42 -21.00 12.24
CA LEU A 352 25.83 -22.24 11.64
C LEU A 352 27.24 -22.54 12.17
N ILE A 353 27.41 -23.70 12.81
CA ILE A 353 28.66 -24.08 13.48
C ILE A 353 29.81 -24.08 12.49
N LEU A 354 29.62 -24.63 11.28
CA LEU A 354 30.69 -24.64 10.30
C LEU A 354 30.86 -23.26 9.66
N ARG A 355 29.76 -22.63 9.22
CA ARG A 355 29.85 -21.36 8.49
C ARG A 355 30.36 -20.19 9.33
N HIS A 356 30.09 -20.17 10.63
CA HIS A 356 30.44 -19.07 11.53
C HIS A 356 31.40 -19.48 12.64
N GLY A 357 31.33 -20.72 13.13
CA GLY A 357 32.23 -21.22 14.17
C GLY A 357 33.65 -21.48 13.66
N ILE A 358 33.83 -22.02 12.45
CA ILE A 358 35.18 -22.31 11.92
C ILE A 358 35.97 -21.02 11.61
N PRO A 359 35.43 -20.00 10.92
CA PRO A 359 36.15 -18.73 10.74
C PRO A 359 36.51 -18.07 12.07
N PHE A 360 35.64 -18.22 13.07
CA PHE A 360 35.89 -17.71 14.41
C PHE A 360 37.03 -18.49 15.08
N LEU A 361 36.99 -19.82 15.08
CA LEU A 361 38.07 -20.67 15.62
C LEU A 361 39.41 -20.47 14.89
N PHE A 362 39.38 -20.22 13.58
CA PHE A 362 40.59 -19.91 12.80
C PHE A 362 41.25 -18.61 13.30
N LEU A 363 40.45 -17.57 13.55
CA LEU A 363 40.95 -16.32 14.13
C LEU A 363 41.49 -16.56 15.55
N GLY A 364 40.80 -17.37 16.35
CA GLY A 364 41.25 -17.76 17.68
C GLY A 364 42.56 -18.55 17.68
N LEU A 365 42.76 -19.43 16.70
CA LEU A 365 44.01 -20.18 16.51
C LEU A 365 45.15 -19.22 16.14
N PHE A 366 44.90 -18.27 15.23
CA PHE A 366 45.88 -17.24 14.87
C PHE A 366 46.36 -16.46 16.11
N TYR A 367 45.45 -16.06 16.99
CA TYR A 367 45.79 -15.36 18.24
C TYR A 367 46.28 -16.28 19.37
N ALA A 368 46.05 -17.58 19.30
CA ALA A 368 46.68 -18.55 20.19
C ALA A 368 48.19 -18.65 19.91
N LEU A 369 48.57 -18.60 18.64
CA LEU A 369 49.97 -18.64 18.20
C LEU A 369 50.76 -17.38 18.61
N SER A 370 50.09 -16.24 18.82
CA SER A 370 50.72 -15.02 19.35
C SER A 370 50.88 -14.99 20.87
N GLY A 371 50.27 -15.93 21.60
CA GLY A 371 50.51 -16.11 23.04
C GLY A 371 49.24 -16.24 23.91
N PRO A 372 49.41 -16.64 25.18
CA PRO A 372 48.28 -16.90 26.08
C PRO A 372 47.50 -15.63 26.46
N ARG A 373 48.17 -14.46 26.51
CA ARG A 373 47.53 -13.18 26.82
C ARG A 373 46.58 -12.74 25.70
N THR A 374 47.02 -12.80 24.45
CA THR A 374 46.20 -12.45 23.27
C THR A 374 45.01 -13.40 23.14
N LEU A 375 45.20 -14.69 23.42
CA LEU A 375 44.13 -15.68 23.47
C LEU A 375 43.07 -15.34 24.53
N LEU A 376 43.49 -14.98 25.75
CA LEU A 376 42.56 -14.65 26.84
C LEU A 376 41.73 -13.40 26.49
N VAL A 377 42.36 -12.35 25.98
CA VAL A 377 41.66 -11.13 25.57
C VAL A 377 40.72 -11.42 24.39
N TYR A 378 41.15 -12.22 23.42
CA TYR A 378 40.31 -12.67 22.31
C TYR A 378 39.07 -13.42 22.80
N LEU A 379 39.22 -14.35 23.74
CA LEU A 379 38.09 -15.11 24.31
C LEU A 379 37.14 -14.21 25.11
N LEU A 380 37.66 -13.25 25.88
CA LEU A 380 36.83 -12.27 26.60
C LEU A 380 36.04 -11.40 25.62
N LEU A 381 36.69 -10.92 24.56
CA LEU A 381 36.01 -10.17 23.51
C LEU A 381 34.98 -11.02 22.81
N ALA A 382 35.29 -12.26 22.45
CA ALA A 382 34.33 -13.15 21.85
C ALA A 382 33.07 -13.36 22.70
N VAL A 383 33.23 -13.60 24.01
CA VAL A 383 32.11 -13.72 24.94
C VAL A 383 31.32 -12.41 24.99
N LEU A 384 32.01 -11.28 25.09
CA LEU A 384 31.38 -9.95 25.07
C LEU A 384 30.57 -9.73 23.78
N TRP A 385 31.10 -10.14 22.63
CA TRP A 385 30.47 -10.05 21.31
C TRP A 385 29.27 -10.98 21.14
N VAL A 386 29.31 -12.17 21.74
CA VAL A 386 28.16 -13.10 21.75
C VAL A 386 27.07 -12.59 22.68
N VAL A 387 27.43 -12.03 23.84
CA VAL A 387 26.49 -11.48 24.82
C VAL A 387 25.85 -10.19 24.33
N LEU A 388 26.66 -9.21 23.90
CA LEU A 388 26.22 -7.94 23.33
C LEU A 388 25.86 -8.04 21.84
N SER A 389 25.71 -9.26 21.32
CA SER A 389 25.51 -9.47 19.91
C SER A 389 24.39 -8.58 19.41
N PRO A 390 24.66 -7.77 18.38
CA PRO A 390 23.67 -6.96 17.67
C PRO A 390 22.35 -7.70 17.40
N TYR A 391 22.42 -9.00 17.18
CA TYR A 391 21.27 -9.83 16.85
C TYR A 391 20.38 -10.20 18.06
N ARG A 392 20.89 -10.10 19.30
CA ARG A 392 20.13 -10.40 20.53
C ARG A 392 19.32 -9.21 21.04
N TYR A 393 19.87 -7.99 20.95
CA TYR A 393 19.24 -6.76 21.45
C TYR A 393 18.84 -5.83 20.31
N LEU A 394 18.25 -6.40 19.27
CA LEU A 394 17.98 -5.67 18.02
C LEU A 394 17.05 -4.46 18.25
N HIS A 395 16.02 -4.61 19.08
CA HIS A 395 15.11 -3.52 19.42
C HIS A 395 15.75 -2.43 20.29
N GLN A 396 16.64 -2.79 21.21
CA GLN A 396 17.27 -1.83 22.13
C GLN A 396 18.48 -1.11 21.51
N THR A 397 19.18 -1.74 20.57
CA THR A 397 20.41 -1.19 19.96
C THR A 397 20.18 -0.49 18.61
N ALA A 398 18.97 -0.56 18.04
CA ALA A 398 18.58 0.12 16.80
C ALA A 398 18.91 1.64 16.77
N PRO A 399 18.54 2.45 17.79
CA PRO A 399 18.81 3.90 17.74
C PRO A 399 20.30 4.23 17.82
N ALA A 400 21.07 3.46 18.59
CA ALA A 400 22.52 3.62 18.69
C ALA A 400 23.21 3.32 17.36
N ARG A 401 22.77 2.26 16.64
CA ARG A 401 23.33 1.92 15.33
C ARG A 401 23.03 2.94 14.25
N GLN A 402 21.83 3.51 14.24
CA GLN A 402 21.48 4.55 13.28
C GLN A 402 22.39 5.77 13.46
N LYS A 403 22.67 6.18 14.70
CA LYS A 403 23.61 7.26 15.01
C LYS A 403 25.04 6.92 14.60
N ILE A 404 25.52 5.71 14.91
CA ILE A 404 26.87 5.24 14.51
C ILE A 404 26.98 5.20 12.98
N ARG A 405 25.94 4.70 12.28
CA ARG A 405 25.89 4.66 10.81
C ARG A 405 25.94 6.06 10.21
N GLN A 406 25.14 7.00 10.71
CA GLN A 406 25.15 8.39 10.25
C GLN A 406 26.50 9.05 10.50
N PHE A 407 27.14 8.78 11.65
CA PHE A 407 28.48 9.25 11.95
C PHE A 407 29.50 8.70 10.95
N TYR A 408 29.54 7.38 10.72
CA TYR A 408 30.50 6.79 9.79
C TYR A 408 30.24 7.16 8.34
N LEU A 409 28.99 7.25 7.86
CA LEU A 409 28.68 7.70 6.49
C LEU A 409 29.10 9.15 6.25
N ARG A 410 28.91 10.02 7.24
CA ARG A 410 29.25 11.43 7.16
C ARG A 410 30.74 11.68 7.34
N HIS A 411 31.42 10.82 8.08
CA HIS A 411 32.82 11.00 8.46
C HIS A 411 33.73 9.87 7.96
N THR A 412 33.37 9.05 6.97
CA THR A 412 34.23 7.93 6.54
C THR A 412 35.56 8.43 6.01
N VAL A 413 35.51 9.44 5.15
CA VAL A 413 36.70 10.10 4.60
C VAL A 413 37.48 10.82 5.71
N LEU A 414 36.78 11.46 6.65
CA LEU A 414 37.40 12.17 7.77
C LEU A 414 38.06 11.21 8.78
N VAL A 415 37.47 10.06 9.06
CA VAL A 415 38.04 9.02 9.93
C VAL A 415 39.25 8.37 9.26
N VAL A 416 39.18 8.11 7.95
CA VAL A 416 40.35 7.62 7.19
C VAL A 416 41.45 8.69 7.15
N PHE A 417 41.13 9.95 6.86
CA PHE A 417 42.12 11.03 6.87
C PHE A 417 42.70 11.27 8.26
N THR A 418 41.89 11.30 9.32
CA THR A 418 42.39 11.51 10.69
C THR A 418 43.24 10.35 11.16
N THR A 419 42.87 9.09 10.86
CA THR A 419 43.72 7.93 11.17
C THR A 419 45.04 8.00 10.40
N VAL A 420 45.02 8.31 9.10
CA VAL A 420 46.24 8.50 8.31
C VAL A 420 47.08 9.68 8.79
N SER A 421 46.47 10.81 9.16
CA SER A 421 47.15 11.99 9.69
C SER A 421 47.72 11.76 11.09
N ILE A 422 47.03 10.99 11.94
CA ILE A 422 47.56 10.57 13.25
C ILE A 422 48.76 9.64 13.04
N ILE A 423 48.65 8.66 12.14
CA ILE A 423 49.78 7.77 11.78
C ILE A 423 50.95 8.61 11.25
N MET A 424 50.73 9.50 10.28
CA MET A 424 51.77 10.37 9.71
C MET A 424 52.39 11.31 10.75
N GLY A 425 51.56 11.90 11.63
CA GLY A 425 52.02 12.78 12.70
C GLY A 425 52.86 12.03 13.75
N THR A 426 52.48 10.80 14.09
CA THR A 426 53.26 9.96 15.01
C THR A 426 54.57 9.48 14.40
N ILE A 427 54.61 9.23 13.07
CA ILE A 427 55.86 8.92 12.34
C ILE A 427 56.81 10.12 12.38
N LEU A 428 56.31 11.33 12.10
CA LEU A 428 57.12 12.55 12.13
C LEU A 428 57.63 12.86 13.53
N PHE A 429 56.80 12.72 14.55
CA PHE A 429 57.18 12.97 15.94
C PHE A 429 58.20 11.96 16.48
N ALA A 430 58.02 10.67 16.16
CA ALA A 430 58.97 9.63 16.49
C ALA A 430 60.33 9.82 15.81
N SER A 431 60.34 10.24 14.54
CA SER A 431 61.58 10.50 13.79
C SER A 431 62.41 11.65 14.38
N GLN A 432 61.76 12.63 15.03
CA GLN A 432 62.45 13.73 15.72
C GLN A 432 62.94 13.38 17.13
N LEU A 433 62.43 12.30 17.74
CA LEU A 433 62.89 11.82 19.04
C LEU A 433 64.06 10.83 18.92
N SER A 434 64.26 10.23 17.74
CA SER A 434 65.38 9.32 17.44
C SER A 434 66.63 10.01 16.89
N SER A 435 66.57 11.32 16.62
CA SER A 435 67.71 12.19 16.26
C SER A 435 68.20 12.96 17.47
#